data_AF-A0A371SIB6-F1
#
_entry.id   AF-A0A371SIB6-F1
#
_cell.length_a   1.000
_cell.length_b   1.000
_cell.length_c   1.000
_cell.angle_alpha   90.00
_cell.angle_beta   90.00
_cell.angle_gamma   90.00
#
_symmetry.space_group_name_H-M   'P 1'
#
loop_
_entity.id
_entity.type
_entity.pdbx_description
1 polymer ?
#
loop_
_entity_poly.entity_id
_entity_poly.type
_entity_poly.pdbx_seq_one_letter_code
_entity_poly.pdbx_strand_id
1 'polypeptide(L)'
;MAIFKGRDELIKNFNAATRDQDKKGLYAEIEVGDLLSKNLPNDTYVISHPEIGKMQPDFLVISPSFGFRIIEVKNFSIRYIEEVFSNGLLKTKYGKINPLGQVKKHVDAFNNYLISSHPNLGIDDPYRMIGYCVIHKGFSKKEFEYKFGRQLSNLSAQEKNDYFRNHLFFNELGSNLNFILERASKFHYPKFPLRRDLIKEISDNVKLYAIKKNDDEVYRRIFEQEEITERLNTEVKQIKEDMEIYRLNIQKDKSETNQKDKGKLRILLIPIIGVLAIIFTLVIINQQGSIGILENDNKISSNSDVLDSFSNLDSNVDEYVTLEAKVNRFYFDSKSGTKFLTLSDGEQEIEAVIFKHTKVPFIEEGDSLVFEGFIQNTRDGKGIELRIERIDK
;
A
#
# COMPACT_ATOMS: atom_id res chain seq x y z
N MET A 1 17.36 22.63 4.26
CA MET A 1 17.05 21.43 3.46
C MET A 1 18.15 20.43 3.73
N ALA A 2 17.77 19.17 3.96
CA ALA A 2 18.70 18.06 4.11
C ALA A 2 19.47 17.79 2.81
N ILE A 3 20.60 17.10 2.93
CA ILE A 3 21.50 16.80 1.82
C ILE A 3 21.01 15.52 1.13
N PHE A 4 20.54 15.64 -0.12
CA PHE A 4 20.03 14.50 -0.90
C PHE A 4 21.14 13.91 -1.80
N LYS A 5 21.79 12.82 -1.34
CA LYS A 5 22.78 12.07 -2.12
C LYS A 5 22.09 11.00 -2.97
N GLY A 6 22.47 10.90 -4.25
CA GLY A 6 21.92 9.91 -5.19
C GLY A 6 20.73 10.40 -6.03
N ARG A 7 20.32 11.67 -5.87
CA ARG A 7 19.19 12.25 -6.61
C ARG A 7 19.42 12.28 -8.12
N ASP A 8 20.62 12.67 -8.55
CA ASP A 8 20.95 12.77 -9.98
C ASP A 8 20.98 11.38 -10.63
N GLU A 9 21.45 10.37 -9.90
CA GLU A 9 21.40 8.97 -10.29
C GLU A 9 19.96 8.47 -10.43
N LEU A 10 19.06 8.80 -9.48
CA LEU A 10 17.63 8.49 -9.60
C LEU A 10 17.02 9.10 -10.87
N ILE A 11 17.28 10.38 -11.15
CA ILE A 11 16.77 11.06 -12.34
C ILE A 11 17.34 10.43 -13.62
N LYS A 12 18.63 10.10 -13.63
CA LYS A 12 19.26 9.41 -14.74
C LYS A 12 18.62 8.04 -14.97
N ASN A 13 18.37 7.28 -13.90
CA ASN A 13 17.73 5.97 -13.98
C ASN A 13 16.28 6.10 -14.46
N PHE A 14 15.53 7.10 -13.98
CA PHE A 14 14.17 7.40 -14.44
C PHE A 14 14.12 7.68 -15.95
N ASN A 15 15.04 8.50 -16.43
CA ASN A 15 15.15 8.83 -17.86
C ASN A 15 15.62 7.64 -18.70
N ALA A 16 16.40 6.72 -18.13
CA ALA A 16 16.90 5.53 -18.80
C ALA A 16 15.93 4.33 -18.75
N ALA A 17 14.98 4.33 -17.81
CA ALA A 17 14.01 3.26 -17.64
C ALA A 17 13.11 3.15 -18.87
N THR A 18 12.87 1.92 -19.32
CA THR A 18 12.06 1.65 -20.52
C THR A 18 10.63 1.23 -20.16
N ARG A 19 10.43 0.58 -19.01
CA ARG A 19 9.12 0.11 -18.54
C ARG A 19 8.41 1.19 -17.75
N ASP A 20 7.11 1.36 -18.00
CA ASP A 20 6.28 2.34 -17.30
C ASP A 20 6.21 2.08 -15.79
N GLN A 21 6.24 0.81 -15.38
CA GLN A 21 6.26 0.43 -13.98
C GLN A 21 7.52 0.90 -13.26
N ASP A 22 8.69 0.75 -13.88
CA ASP A 22 9.96 1.17 -13.30
C ASP A 22 10.03 2.69 -13.23
N LYS A 23 9.59 3.38 -14.30
CA LYS A 23 9.42 4.84 -14.29
C LYS A 23 8.51 5.30 -13.16
N LYS A 24 7.38 4.62 -12.96
CA LYS A 24 6.42 4.94 -11.90
C LYS A 24 7.02 4.73 -10.50
N GLY A 25 7.84 3.70 -10.31
CA GLY A 25 8.58 3.46 -9.06
C GLY A 25 9.61 4.58 -8.81
N LEU A 26 10.50 4.80 -9.77
CA LEU A 26 11.57 5.81 -9.69
C LEU A 26 11.00 7.22 -9.52
N TYR A 27 9.90 7.56 -10.18
CA TYR A 27 9.21 8.83 -10.00
C TYR A 27 8.73 9.03 -8.56
N ALA A 28 8.12 8.00 -7.97
CA ALA A 28 7.68 8.06 -6.57
C ALA A 28 8.86 8.22 -5.60
N GLU A 29 9.96 7.53 -5.85
CA GLU A 29 11.18 7.70 -5.07
C GLU A 29 11.73 9.12 -5.18
N ILE A 30 11.82 9.69 -6.39
CA ILE A 30 12.25 11.08 -6.60
C ILE A 30 11.37 12.05 -5.81
N GLU A 31 10.05 11.95 -5.91
CA GLU A 31 9.12 12.84 -5.18
C GLU A 31 9.25 12.69 -3.66
N VAL A 32 9.36 11.45 -3.16
CA VAL A 32 9.54 11.18 -1.73
C VAL A 32 10.88 11.73 -1.25
N GLY A 33 11.96 11.51 -1.99
CA GLY A 33 13.28 12.03 -1.68
C GLY A 33 13.33 13.56 -1.67
N ASP A 34 12.65 14.20 -2.61
CA ASP A 34 12.52 15.66 -2.67
C ASP A 34 11.77 16.21 -1.45
N LEU A 35 10.66 15.58 -1.04
CA LEU A 35 9.95 15.96 0.18
C LEU A 35 10.77 15.71 1.46
N LEU A 36 11.47 14.58 1.54
CA LEU A 36 12.40 14.30 2.65
C LEU A 36 13.46 15.40 2.72
N SER A 37 14.10 15.74 1.60
CA SER A 37 15.15 16.75 1.56
C SER A 37 14.65 18.16 1.92
N LYS A 38 13.43 18.50 1.48
CA LYS A 38 12.80 19.79 1.73
C LYS A 38 12.42 19.97 3.20
N ASN A 39 11.84 18.95 3.82
CA ASN A 39 11.23 19.06 5.15
C ASN A 39 12.13 18.60 6.30
N LEU A 40 13.29 18.00 6.03
CA LEU A 40 14.24 17.59 7.06
C LEU A 40 15.33 18.66 7.34
N PRO A 41 15.91 18.67 8.56
CA PRO A 41 16.98 19.59 8.94
C PRO A 41 18.19 19.53 8.00
N ASN A 42 18.94 20.63 7.90
CA ASN A 42 20.09 20.74 6.99
C ASN A 42 21.32 19.91 7.38
N ASP A 43 21.34 19.36 8.59
CA ASP A 43 22.36 18.42 9.06
C ASP A 43 21.93 16.95 8.90
N THR A 44 20.82 16.71 8.19
CA THR A 44 20.35 15.38 7.81
C THR A 44 20.83 15.02 6.40
N TYR A 45 21.15 13.74 6.20
CA TYR A 45 21.45 13.17 4.89
C TYR A 45 20.31 12.25 4.46
N VAL A 46 19.84 12.39 3.23
CA VAL A 46 18.90 11.50 2.55
C VAL A 46 19.68 10.82 1.43
N ILE A 47 19.89 9.51 1.52
CA ILE A 47 20.74 8.75 0.59
C ILE A 47 19.85 7.76 -0.15
N SER A 48 19.72 7.88 -1.47
CA SER A 48 18.93 6.93 -2.28
C SER A 48 19.73 5.69 -2.68
N HIS A 49 19.06 4.55 -2.72
CA HIS A 49 19.62 3.25 -3.12
C HIS A 49 21.00 2.94 -2.51
N PRO A 50 21.20 3.09 -1.18
CA PRO A 50 22.48 2.77 -0.56
C PRO A 50 22.76 1.26 -0.61
N GLU A 51 23.99 0.89 -0.94
CA GLU A 51 24.45 -0.50 -0.84
C GLU A 51 24.75 -0.83 0.63
N ILE A 52 23.85 -1.58 1.27
CA ILE A 52 24.00 -2.02 2.66
C ILE A 52 24.13 -3.55 2.71
N GLY A 53 25.37 -4.02 2.57
CA GLY A 53 25.66 -5.45 2.41
C GLY A 53 25.18 -5.96 1.05
N LYS A 54 24.14 -6.80 1.03
CA LYS A 54 23.51 -7.32 -0.20
C LYS A 54 22.14 -6.72 -0.49
N MET A 55 21.72 -5.75 0.31
CA MET A 55 20.41 -5.12 0.24
C MET A 55 20.53 -3.69 -0.24
N GLN A 56 19.45 -3.19 -0.84
CA GLN A 56 19.35 -1.85 -1.42
C GLN A 56 17.97 -1.29 -1.06
N PRO A 57 17.82 -0.67 0.13
CA PRO A 57 16.59 0.04 0.44
C PRO A 57 16.43 1.25 -0.47
N ASP A 58 15.22 1.79 -0.58
CA ASP A 58 15.00 2.98 -1.39
C ASP A 58 15.71 4.21 -0.81
N PHE A 59 15.64 4.39 0.52
CA PHE A 59 16.41 5.42 1.20
C PHE A 59 17.04 4.98 2.53
N LEU A 60 18.20 5.55 2.82
CA LEU A 60 18.78 5.70 4.15
C LEU A 60 18.78 7.18 4.53
N VAL A 61 18.11 7.52 5.62
CA VAL A 61 18.17 8.85 6.23
C VAL A 61 19.06 8.80 7.47
N ILE A 62 20.01 9.72 7.58
CA ILE A 62 20.93 9.83 8.71
C ILE A 62 20.76 11.21 9.35
N SER A 63 20.33 11.25 10.61
CA SER A 63 20.07 12.49 11.35
C SER A 63 20.74 12.46 12.73
N PRO A 64 21.29 13.60 13.21
CA PRO A 64 21.75 13.72 14.59
C PRO A 64 20.64 13.49 15.62
N SER A 65 19.39 13.87 15.31
CA SER A 65 18.28 13.86 16.28
C SER A 65 17.72 12.47 16.53
N PHE A 66 17.60 11.66 15.48
CA PHE A 66 16.90 10.38 15.56
C PHE A 66 17.71 9.16 15.07
N GLY A 67 18.98 9.36 14.68
CA GLY A 67 19.85 8.29 14.20
C GLY A 67 19.56 7.93 12.74
N PHE A 68 19.28 6.66 12.48
CA PHE A 68 19.14 6.12 11.11
C PHE A 68 17.69 5.78 10.81
N ARG A 69 17.24 6.04 9.57
CA ARG A 69 15.97 5.53 9.06
C ARG A 69 16.16 4.81 7.75
N ILE A 70 15.73 3.56 7.71
CA ILE A 70 15.60 2.81 6.47
C ILE A 70 14.17 2.99 5.97
N ILE A 71 14.03 3.45 4.74
CA ILE A 71 12.73 3.76 4.15
C ILE A 71 12.57 2.94 2.87
N GLU A 72 11.38 2.35 2.74
CA GLU A 72 10.92 1.70 1.51
C GLU A 72 9.73 2.48 0.96
N VAL A 73 9.72 2.80 -0.32
CA VAL A 73 8.65 3.51 -1.03
C VAL A 73 7.83 2.53 -1.82
N LYS A 74 6.50 2.62 -1.67
CA LYS A 74 5.56 1.79 -2.43
C LYS A 74 4.58 2.66 -3.20
N ASN A 75 4.48 2.43 -4.51
CA ASN A 75 3.62 3.19 -5.41
C ASN A 75 2.54 2.33 -6.11
N PHE A 76 1.93 1.41 -5.37
CA PHE A 76 0.74 0.70 -5.85
C PHE A 76 -0.54 1.48 -5.54
N SER A 77 -1.53 1.38 -6.43
CA SER A 77 -2.86 1.95 -6.17
C SER A 77 -3.57 1.16 -5.08
N ILE A 78 -4.29 1.87 -4.22
CA ILE A 78 -5.09 1.28 -3.14
C ILE A 78 -6.07 0.23 -3.66
N ARG A 79 -6.57 0.36 -4.90
CA ARG A 79 -7.53 -0.59 -5.52
C ARG A 79 -6.98 -2.01 -5.67
N TYR A 80 -5.66 -2.17 -5.69
CA TYR A 80 -5.02 -3.48 -5.82
C TYR A 80 -4.91 -4.23 -4.48
N ILE A 81 -5.08 -3.54 -3.36
CA ILE A 81 -5.03 -4.14 -2.03
C ILE A 81 -6.44 -4.64 -1.67
N GLU A 82 -6.55 -5.91 -1.29
CA GLU A 82 -7.79 -6.57 -0.90
C GLU A 82 -7.95 -6.62 0.62
N GLU A 83 -6.87 -6.97 1.32
CA GLU A 83 -6.84 -7.11 2.79
C GLU A 83 -5.53 -6.58 3.36
N VAL A 84 -5.60 -6.06 4.58
CA VAL A 84 -4.47 -5.54 5.34
C VAL A 84 -4.40 -6.25 6.69
N PHE A 85 -3.18 -6.55 7.14
CA PHE A 85 -2.94 -7.25 8.39
C PHE A 85 -2.07 -6.38 9.32
N SER A 86 -2.22 -6.55 10.65
CA SER A 86 -1.53 -5.73 11.65
C SER A 86 0.00 -5.80 11.58
N ASN A 87 0.55 -6.90 11.05
CA ASN A 87 1.99 -7.08 10.87
C ASN A 87 2.58 -6.41 9.62
N GLY A 88 1.80 -5.61 8.88
CA GLY A 88 2.21 -4.93 7.65
C GLY A 88 2.11 -5.78 6.37
N LEU A 89 1.62 -7.03 6.48
CA LEU A 89 1.27 -7.84 5.32
C LEU A 89 0.07 -7.21 4.60
N LEU A 90 0.12 -7.23 3.27
CA LEU A 90 -0.95 -6.82 2.38
C LEU A 90 -1.30 -8.00 1.49
N LYS A 91 -2.58 -8.36 1.41
CA LYS A 91 -3.10 -9.22 0.34
C LYS A 91 -3.51 -8.32 -0.80
N THR A 92 -2.88 -8.49 -1.95
CA THR A 92 -3.21 -7.78 -3.18
C THR A 92 -3.90 -8.73 -4.16
N LYS A 93 -4.47 -8.19 -5.23
CA LYS A 93 -5.01 -8.97 -6.35
C LYS A 93 -3.98 -9.96 -6.95
N TYR A 94 -2.69 -9.63 -6.83
CA TYR A 94 -1.57 -10.40 -7.38
C TYR A 94 -0.88 -11.29 -6.33
N GLY A 95 -1.43 -11.39 -5.12
CA GLY A 95 -0.87 -12.19 -4.05
C GLY A 95 -0.45 -11.38 -2.82
N LYS A 96 0.30 -12.03 -1.92
CA LYS A 96 0.67 -11.47 -0.62
C LYS A 96 2.03 -10.79 -0.69
N ILE A 97 2.11 -9.54 -0.23
CA ILE A 97 3.36 -8.78 -0.09
C ILE A 97 3.50 -8.29 1.34
N ASN A 98 4.72 -8.24 1.88
CA ASN A 98 4.99 -7.70 3.21
C ASN A 98 6.06 -6.60 3.15
N PRO A 99 5.70 -5.36 2.75
CA PRO A 99 6.63 -4.25 2.69
C PRO A 99 7.35 -4.00 4.02
N LEU A 100 6.64 -4.16 5.14
CA LEU A 100 7.21 -4.00 6.47
C LEU A 100 8.23 -5.10 6.79
N GLY A 101 7.96 -6.34 6.36
CA GLY A 101 8.90 -7.45 6.45
C GLY A 101 10.15 -7.25 5.60
N GLN A 102 10.03 -6.64 4.43
CA GLN A 102 11.15 -6.29 3.56
C GLN A 102 12.07 -5.27 4.24
N VAL A 103 11.52 -4.15 4.72
CA VAL A 103 12.34 -3.10 5.36
C VAL A 103 13.00 -3.59 6.66
N LYS A 104 12.37 -4.50 7.41
CA LYS A 104 13.01 -5.15 8.58
C LYS A 104 14.28 -5.94 8.20
N LYS A 105 14.29 -6.63 7.06
CA LYS A 105 15.50 -7.31 6.57
C LYS A 105 16.59 -6.31 6.21
N HIS A 106 16.22 -5.14 5.67
CA HIS A 106 17.18 -4.06 5.40
C HIS A 106 17.78 -3.50 6.69
N VAL A 107 16.97 -3.36 7.76
CA VAL A 107 17.47 -2.96 9.09
C VAL A 107 18.52 -3.93 9.62
N ASP A 108 18.26 -5.23 9.55
CA ASP A 108 19.22 -6.26 10.00
C ASP A 108 20.52 -6.20 9.16
N ALA A 109 20.39 -6.04 7.84
CA ALA A 109 21.54 -5.88 6.95
C ALA A 109 22.35 -4.62 7.27
N PHE A 110 21.69 -3.50 7.53
CA PHE A 110 22.34 -2.24 7.87
C PHE A 110 23.03 -2.29 9.24
N ASN A 111 22.41 -2.93 10.24
CA ASN A 111 23.04 -3.16 11.53
C ASN A 111 24.36 -3.94 11.38
N ASN A 112 24.35 -5.00 10.58
CA ASN A 112 25.56 -5.77 10.29
C ASN A 112 26.62 -4.94 9.53
N TYR A 113 26.18 -4.10 8.59
CA TYR A 113 27.07 -3.16 7.91
C TYR A 113 27.75 -2.19 8.90
N LEU A 114 26.98 -1.59 9.81
CA LEU A 114 27.52 -0.68 10.83
C LEU A 114 28.53 -1.37 11.75
N ILE A 115 28.20 -2.58 12.25
CA ILE A 115 29.10 -3.34 13.13
C ILE A 115 30.41 -3.71 12.43
N SER A 116 30.33 -4.10 11.15
CA SER A 116 31.51 -4.58 10.39
C SER A 116 32.37 -3.46 9.83
N SER A 117 31.75 -2.39 9.32
CA SER A 117 32.44 -1.32 8.58
C SER A 117 32.78 -0.12 9.47
N HIS A 118 32.05 0.04 10.59
CA HIS A 118 32.24 1.14 11.54
C HIS A 118 32.28 0.62 12.99
N PRO A 119 33.22 -0.26 13.37
CA PRO A 119 33.26 -0.85 14.72
C PRO A 119 33.46 0.18 15.85
N ASN A 120 33.98 1.37 15.52
CA ASN A 120 34.27 2.45 16.47
C ASN A 120 33.22 3.56 16.47
N LEU A 121 31.96 3.23 16.13
CA LEU A 121 30.84 4.17 16.14
C LEU A 121 30.65 4.89 17.49
N GLY A 122 31.14 4.31 18.58
CA GLY A 122 30.82 4.77 19.94
C GLY A 122 29.35 4.52 20.28
N ILE A 123 28.72 3.58 19.59
CA ILE A 123 27.35 3.12 19.79
C ILE A 123 27.45 1.67 20.21
N ASP A 124 27.12 1.38 21.47
CA ASP A 124 27.19 0.00 22.00
C ASP A 124 26.29 -0.98 21.24
N ASP A 125 25.13 -0.48 20.77
CA ASP A 125 24.15 -1.26 20.02
C ASP A 125 23.54 -0.41 18.88
N PRO A 126 24.12 -0.46 17.67
CA PRO A 126 23.63 0.30 16.51
C PRO A 126 22.17 0.01 16.17
N TYR A 127 21.69 -1.21 16.44
CA TYR A 127 20.32 -1.64 16.16
C TYR A 127 19.29 -0.72 16.83
N ARG A 128 19.60 -0.21 18.03
CA ARG A 128 18.72 0.68 18.77
C ARG A 128 18.57 2.08 18.14
N MET A 129 19.48 2.44 17.24
CA MET A 129 19.46 3.72 16.52
C MET A 129 18.82 3.61 15.13
N ILE A 130 18.47 2.39 14.69
CA ILE A 130 17.85 2.17 13.38
C ILE A 130 16.33 2.08 13.53
N GLY A 131 15.65 3.12 13.05
CA GLY A 131 14.22 3.09 12.79
C GLY A 131 13.93 2.70 11.34
N TYR A 132 12.67 2.42 11.03
CA TYR A 132 12.27 2.07 9.68
C TYR A 132 10.81 2.41 9.41
N CYS A 133 10.50 2.70 8.15
CA CYS A 133 9.13 2.88 7.71
C CYS A 133 8.95 2.50 6.24
N VAL A 134 7.69 2.33 5.86
CA VAL A 134 7.23 2.18 4.48
C VAL A 134 6.42 3.44 4.17
N ILE A 135 6.75 4.12 3.08
CA ILE A 135 6.01 5.27 2.58
C ILE A 135 5.13 4.82 1.42
N HIS A 136 3.82 4.97 1.58
CA HIS A 136 2.86 4.70 0.51
C HIS A 136 2.60 5.98 -0.28
N LYS A 137 2.99 5.97 -1.56
CA LYS A 137 2.79 7.07 -2.50
C LYS A 137 1.47 7.00 -3.26
N GLY A 138 1.00 5.79 -3.53
CA GLY A 138 -0.13 5.57 -4.44
C GLY A 138 -1.51 5.82 -3.84
N PHE A 139 -1.59 6.28 -2.59
CA PHE A 139 -2.83 6.62 -1.89
C PHE A 139 -2.58 7.42 -0.61
N SER A 140 -3.59 8.17 -0.17
CA SER A 140 -3.59 8.91 1.08
C SER A 140 -3.95 8.04 2.30
N LYS A 141 -3.62 8.53 3.49
CA LYS A 141 -4.06 7.88 4.74
C LYS A 141 -5.59 7.79 4.84
N LYS A 142 -6.28 8.84 4.40
CA LYS A 142 -7.75 8.92 4.44
C LYS A 142 -8.38 7.86 3.55
N GLU A 143 -7.88 7.68 2.32
CA GLU A 143 -8.29 6.59 1.43
C GLU A 143 -8.07 5.22 2.06
N PHE A 144 -6.91 5.02 2.68
CA PHE A 144 -6.55 3.76 3.33
C PHE A 144 -7.46 3.44 4.52
N GLU A 145 -7.64 4.39 5.43
CA GLU A 145 -8.54 4.24 6.57
C GLU A 145 -9.99 4.07 6.15
N TYR A 146 -10.41 4.71 5.05
CA TYR A 146 -11.74 4.51 4.51
C TYR A 146 -11.92 3.08 3.99
N LYS A 147 -11.05 2.64 3.07
CA LYS A 147 -11.19 1.33 2.43
C LYS A 147 -11.07 0.18 3.43
N PHE A 148 -10.10 0.29 4.34
CA PHE A 148 -9.80 -0.76 5.30
C PHE A 148 -10.36 -0.48 6.69
N GLY A 149 -11.23 0.52 6.86
CA GLY A 149 -11.73 0.95 8.17
C GLY A 149 -12.30 -0.17 9.02
N ARG A 150 -13.04 -1.11 8.40
CA ARG A 150 -13.56 -2.31 9.10
C ARG A 150 -12.46 -3.29 9.53
N GLN A 151 -11.43 -3.46 8.71
CA GLN A 151 -10.30 -4.34 9.06
C GLN A 151 -9.44 -3.70 10.15
N LEU A 152 -9.20 -2.39 10.03
CA LEU A 152 -8.47 -1.58 11.01
C LEU A 152 -9.22 -1.45 12.33
N SER A 153 -10.56 -1.41 12.32
CA SER A 153 -11.36 -1.40 13.55
C SER A 153 -11.35 -2.73 14.29
N ASN A 154 -10.99 -3.82 13.60
CA ASN A 154 -10.80 -5.13 14.24
C ASN A 154 -9.41 -5.26 14.87
N LEU A 155 -8.48 -4.34 14.57
CA LEU A 155 -7.19 -4.28 15.22
C LEU A 155 -7.34 -3.62 16.59
N SER A 156 -6.53 -4.06 17.55
CA SER A 156 -6.37 -3.31 18.80
C SER A 156 -5.80 -1.91 18.53
N ALA A 157 -6.05 -0.95 19.43
CA ALA A 157 -5.48 0.39 19.32
C ALA A 157 -3.94 0.37 19.21
N GLN A 158 -3.29 -0.54 19.94
CA GLN A 158 -1.85 -0.74 19.88
C GLN A 158 -1.39 -1.26 18.51
N GLU A 159 -2.05 -2.28 17.95
CA GLU A 159 -1.73 -2.77 16.59
C GLU A 159 -1.95 -1.69 15.53
N LYS A 160 -3.03 -0.91 15.65
CA LYS A 160 -3.29 0.23 14.76
C LYS A 160 -2.16 1.25 14.88
N ASN A 161 -1.77 1.63 16.09
CA ASN A 161 -0.67 2.57 16.33
C ASN A 161 0.66 2.03 15.80
N ASP A 162 0.98 0.76 16.04
CA ASP A 162 2.20 0.13 15.55
C ASP A 162 2.21 0.04 14.01
N TYR A 163 1.05 -0.19 13.39
CA TYR A 163 0.87 -0.14 11.95
C TYR A 163 1.19 1.26 11.41
N PHE A 164 0.48 2.29 11.89
CA PHE A 164 0.66 3.67 11.43
C PHE A 164 1.98 4.31 11.86
N ARG A 165 2.67 3.76 12.86
CA ARG A 165 4.03 4.18 13.22
C ARG A 165 5.03 3.90 12.10
N ASN A 166 4.85 2.78 11.39
CA ASN A 166 5.80 2.33 10.37
C ASN A 166 5.22 2.39 8.94
N HIS A 167 3.94 2.68 8.77
CA HIS A 167 3.29 2.92 7.48
C HIS A 167 2.90 4.40 7.39
N LEU A 168 3.72 5.14 6.65
CA LEU A 168 3.52 6.57 6.39
C LEU A 168 2.87 6.75 5.03
N PHE A 169 2.13 7.84 4.88
CA PHE A 169 1.47 8.18 3.63
C PHE A 169 2.08 9.44 3.05
N PHE A 170 2.14 9.55 1.73
CA PHE A 170 2.81 10.67 1.07
C PHE A 170 2.27 12.04 1.49
N ASN A 171 0.96 12.15 1.72
CA ASN A 171 0.32 13.37 2.19
C ASN A 171 0.66 13.74 3.65
N GLU A 172 1.34 12.87 4.41
CA GLU A 172 1.86 13.17 5.75
C GLU A 172 3.30 13.71 5.73
N LEU A 173 3.98 13.75 4.57
CA LEU A 173 5.38 14.17 4.42
C LEU A 173 5.55 15.70 4.38
N GLY A 174 4.89 16.40 5.31
CA GLY A 174 4.93 17.86 5.45
C GLY A 174 5.91 18.35 6.53
N SER A 175 5.60 19.49 7.14
CA SER A 175 6.45 20.17 8.14
C SER A 175 6.73 19.35 9.41
N ASN A 176 5.90 18.34 9.71
CA ASN A 176 6.06 17.47 10.89
C ASN A 176 6.88 16.20 10.60
N LEU A 177 7.49 16.09 9.42
CA LEU A 177 8.19 14.88 8.97
C LEU A 177 9.30 14.43 9.92
N ASN A 178 10.08 15.37 10.48
CA ASN A 178 11.14 15.04 11.43
C ASN A 178 10.59 14.28 12.66
N PHE A 179 9.47 14.75 13.22
CA PHE A 179 8.79 14.11 14.35
C PHE A 179 8.19 12.74 13.97
N ILE A 180 7.60 12.64 12.79
CA ILE A 180 7.03 11.39 12.29
C ILE A 180 8.12 10.33 12.13
N LEU A 181 9.26 10.69 11.51
CA LEU A 181 10.41 9.79 11.38
C LEU A 181 10.98 9.45 12.76
N GLU A 182 11.12 10.39 13.68
CA GLU A 182 11.56 10.10 15.05
C GLU A 182 10.71 9.00 15.70
N ARG A 183 9.38 9.09 15.56
CA ARG A 183 8.44 8.08 16.08
C ARG A 183 8.52 6.72 15.40
N ALA A 184 9.04 6.63 14.17
CA ALA A 184 9.28 5.36 13.46
C ALA A 184 10.46 4.53 14.03
N SER A 185 10.92 4.84 15.25
CA SER A 185 11.87 4.03 16.01
C SER A 185 11.17 3.07 16.97
N LYS A 186 11.67 1.83 17.05
CA LYS A 186 11.27 0.90 18.11
C LYS A 186 11.73 1.37 19.49
N PHE A 187 12.93 1.96 19.56
CA PHE A 187 13.52 2.45 20.79
C PHE A 187 13.49 3.98 20.78
N HIS A 188 12.81 4.58 21.75
CA HIS A 188 12.95 6.02 21.99
C HIS A 188 14.40 6.28 22.40
N TYR A 189 15.06 7.16 21.67
CA TYR A 189 16.47 7.44 21.83
C TYR A 189 16.65 8.75 22.60
N PRO A 190 17.01 8.75 23.90
CA PRO A 190 16.95 9.96 24.69
C PRO A 190 18.27 10.31 25.39
N LYS A 191 19.46 9.97 24.84
CA LYS A 191 20.71 10.28 25.57
C LYS A 191 21.79 11.05 24.81
N PHE A 192 22.15 10.74 23.55
CA PHE A 192 23.25 11.46 22.88
C PHE A 192 23.09 11.56 21.36
N PRO A 193 22.93 12.76 20.77
CA PRO A 193 22.77 12.87 19.32
C PRO A 193 23.93 12.21 18.57
N LEU A 194 23.63 11.64 17.40
CA LEU A 194 24.64 11.02 16.56
C LEU A 194 25.67 12.09 16.14
N ARG A 195 26.95 11.81 16.37
CA ARG A 195 28.01 12.79 16.14
C ARG A 195 28.15 13.12 14.65
N ARG A 196 28.36 14.40 14.33
CA ARG A 196 28.38 14.91 12.95
C ARG A 196 29.53 14.35 12.10
N ASP A 197 30.70 14.17 12.70
CA ASP A 197 31.86 13.53 12.08
C ASP A 197 31.52 12.11 11.61
N LEU A 198 30.81 11.36 12.45
CA LEU A 198 30.39 10.01 12.15
C LEU A 198 29.30 9.94 11.08
N ILE A 199 28.31 10.84 11.14
CA ILE A 199 27.29 10.95 10.08
C ILE A 199 27.96 11.17 8.73
N LYS A 200 28.94 12.08 8.68
CA LYS A 200 29.71 12.37 7.47
C LYS A 200 30.52 11.16 7.03
N GLU A 201 31.22 10.48 7.94
CA GLU A 201 31.98 9.26 7.65
C GLU A 201 31.10 8.18 7.01
N ILE A 202 29.95 7.84 7.62
CA ILE A 202 29.02 6.84 7.07
C ILE A 202 28.50 7.32 5.71
N SER A 203 28.04 8.56 5.63
CA SER A 203 27.50 9.12 4.40
C SER A 203 28.49 9.13 3.23
N ASP A 204 29.79 9.30 3.51
CA ASP A 204 30.84 9.32 2.49
C ASP A 204 31.30 7.91 2.08
N ASN A 205 31.11 6.90 2.93
CA ASN A 205 31.52 5.51 2.68
C ASN A 205 30.39 4.60 2.18
N VAL A 206 29.13 4.97 2.39
CA VAL A 206 27.99 4.26 1.81
C VAL A 206 28.00 4.45 0.30
N LYS A 207 28.15 3.34 -0.42
CA LYS A 207 28.09 3.33 -1.89
C LYS A 207 26.66 3.47 -2.36
N LEU A 208 26.48 4.16 -3.47
CA LEU A 208 25.20 4.22 -4.17
C LEU A 208 25.15 3.10 -5.19
N TYR A 209 24.06 2.34 -5.18
CA TYR A 209 23.84 1.33 -6.20
C TYR A 209 23.46 2.02 -7.52
N ALA A 210 24.31 1.85 -8.53
CA ALA A 210 23.93 2.19 -9.89
C ALA A 210 23.15 1.02 -10.49
N ILE A 211 21.84 1.21 -10.74
CA ILE A 211 21.01 0.24 -11.45
C ILE A 211 21.72 -0.14 -12.76
N LYS A 212 22.24 -1.35 -12.84
CA LYS A 212 22.90 -1.84 -14.06
C LYS A 212 21.80 -2.28 -15.02
N LYS A 213 21.84 -1.79 -16.27
CA LYS A 213 20.91 -2.15 -17.37
C LYS A 213 20.69 -3.67 -17.59
N ASN A 214 21.55 -4.54 -17.03
CA ASN A 214 21.41 -5.99 -17.17
C ASN A 214 20.41 -6.62 -16.18
N ASP A 215 20.05 -5.93 -15.09
CA ASP A 215 19.10 -6.47 -14.13
C ASP A 215 17.66 -6.48 -14.68
N ASP A 216 17.37 -5.68 -15.71
CA ASP A 216 16.11 -5.73 -16.47
C ASP A 216 15.81 -7.14 -16.99
N GLU A 217 16.82 -7.92 -17.39
CA GLU A 217 16.62 -9.29 -17.88
C GLU A 217 16.30 -10.27 -16.74
N VAL A 218 16.88 -10.07 -15.56
CA VAL A 218 16.63 -10.89 -14.37
C VAL A 218 15.25 -10.59 -13.81
N TYR A 219 14.87 -9.32 -13.69
CA TYR A 219 13.53 -8.91 -13.30
C TYR A 219 12.48 -9.33 -14.33
N ARG A 220 12.80 -9.33 -15.63
CA ARG A 220 11.90 -9.88 -16.67
C ARG A 220 11.62 -11.36 -16.43
N ARG A 221 12.64 -12.17 -16.14
CA ARG A 221 12.47 -13.61 -15.87
C ARG A 221 11.69 -13.89 -14.58
N ILE A 222 11.88 -13.10 -13.53
CA ILE A 222 11.13 -13.25 -12.27
C ILE A 222 9.66 -12.87 -12.48
N PHE A 223 9.38 -11.77 -13.18
CA PHE A 223 8.01 -11.32 -13.43
C PHE A 223 7.27 -12.23 -14.42
N GLU A 224 7.95 -12.75 -15.45
CA GLU A 224 7.42 -13.80 -16.34
C GLU A 224 7.03 -15.05 -15.52
N GLN A 225 7.83 -15.44 -14.52
CA GLN A 225 7.48 -16.56 -13.64
C GLN A 225 6.29 -16.27 -12.72
N GLU A 226 6.15 -15.05 -12.21
CA GLU A 226 4.98 -14.64 -11.42
C GLU A 226 3.70 -14.64 -12.28
N GLU A 227 3.76 -14.13 -13.52
CA GLU A 227 2.63 -14.17 -14.47
C GLU A 227 2.24 -15.61 -14.85
N ILE A 228 3.22 -16.47 -15.09
CA ILE A 228 3.00 -17.92 -15.33
C ILE A 228 2.32 -18.56 -14.11
N THR A 229 2.77 -18.22 -12.90
CA THR A 229 2.19 -18.73 -11.66
C THR A 229 0.74 -18.27 -11.49
N GLU A 230 0.43 -17.03 -11.87
CA GLU A 230 -0.92 -16.48 -11.82
C GLU A 230 -1.87 -17.15 -12.84
N ARG A 231 -1.39 -17.38 -14.08
CA ARG A 231 -2.14 -18.16 -15.09
C ARG A 231 -2.41 -19.57 -14.61
N LEU A 232 -1.39 -20.25 -14.07
CA LEU A 232 -1.53 -21.61 -13.52
C LEU A 232 -2.55 -21.64 -12.37
N ASN A 233 -2.51 -20.68 -11.45
CA ASN A 233 -3.48 -20.61 -10.35
C ASN A 233 -4.92 -20.40 -10.84
N THR A 234 -5.09 -19.61 -11.90
CA THR A 234 -6.39 -19.36 -12.54
C THR A 234 -6.92 -20.61 -13.25
N GLU A 235 -6.07 -21.30 -14.01
CA GLU A 235 -6.42 -22.57 -14.66
C GLU A 235 -6.78 -23.65 -13.61
N VAL A 236 -6.01 -23.75 -12.53
CA VAL A 236 -6.31 -24.67 -11.42
C VAL A 236 -7.65 -24.36 -10.77
N LYS A 237 -8.02 -23.08 -10.66
CA LYS A 237 -9.34 -22.68 -10.14
C LYS A 237 -10.47 -23.10 -11.08
N GLN A 238 -10.32 -22.86 -12.38
CA GLN A 238 -11.31 -23.29 -13.38
C GLN A 238 -11.48 -24.81 -13.40
N ILE A 239 -10.38 -25.56 -13.37
CA ILE A 239 -10.41 -27.04 -13.30
C ILE A 239 -11.18 -27.51 -12.05
N LYS A 240 -11.03 -26.84 -10.90
CA LYS A 240 -11.77 -27.18 -9.69
C LYS A 240 -13.27 -26.94 -9.85
N GLU A 241 -13.66 -25.83 -10.47
CA GLU A 241 -15.07 -25.49 -10.75
C GLU A 241 -15.68 -26.51 -11.74
N ASP A 242 -14.97 -26.84 -12.82
CA ASP A 242 -15.39 -27.85 -13.81
C ASP A 242 -15.53 -29.25 -13.18
N MET A 243 -14.62 -29.63 -12.28
CA MET A 243 -14.71 -30.90 -11.57
C MET A 243 -15.93 -30.97 -10.64
N GLU A 244 -16.29 -29.88 -9.96
CA GLU A 244 -17.50 -29.82 -9.14
C GLU A 244 -18.76 -29.98 -10.01
N ILE A 245 -18.83 -29.31 -11.17
CA ILE A 245 -19.93 -29.47 -12.14
C ILE A 245 -20.02 -30.92 -12.61
N TYR A 246 -18.89 -31.53 -12.99
CA TYR A 246 -18.85 -32.93 -13.43
C TYR A 246 -19.29 -33.89 -12.32
N ARG A 247 -18.89 -33.65 -11.07
CA ARG A 247 -19.29 -34.44 -9.91
C ARG A 247 -20.79 -34.37 -9.66
N LEU A 248 -21.39 -33.19 -9.78
CA LEU A 248 -22.83 -32.98 -9.65
C LEU A 248 -23.60 -33.71 -10.77
N ASN A 249 -23.10 -33.66 -12.01
CA ASN A 249 -23.72 -34.39 -13.14
C ASN A 249 -23.66 -35.90 -12.94
N ILE A 250 -22.55 -36.48 -12.48
CA ILE A 250 -22.47 -37.91 -12.14
C ILE A 250 -23.47 -38.29 -11.05
N GLN A 251 -23.65 -37.44 -10.04
CA GLN A 251 -24.61 -37.72 -8.96
C GLN A 251 -26.05 -37.70 -9.50
N LYS A 252 -26.38 -36.74 -10.38
CA LYS A 252 -27.68 -36.64 -11.04
C LYS A 252 -27.96 -37.86 -11.93
N ASP A 253 -26.99 -38.27 -12.75
CA ASP A 253 -27.11 -39.45 -13.60
C ASP A 253 -27.27 -40.72 -12.77
N LYS A 254 -26.61 -40.85 -11.62
CA LYS A 254 -26.81 -41.99 -10.70
C LYS A 254 -28.19 -41.99 -10.04
N SER A 255 -28.77 -40.82 -9.77
CA SER A 255 -30.15 -40.73 -9.28
C SER A 255 -31.19 -41.06 -10.35
N GLU A 256 -30.91 -40.76 -11.61
CA GLU A 256 -31.80 -41.07 -12.75
C GLU A 256 -31.63 -42.52 -13.26
N THR A 257 -30.41 -43.08 -13.20
CA THR A 257 -30.09 -44.44 -13.68
C THR A 257 -30.42 -45.54 -12.67
N ASN A 258 -30.73 -45.21 -11.41
CA ASN A 258 -31.24 -46.21 -10.44
C ASN A 258 -32.66 -46.72 -10.76
N GLN A 259 -33.24 -46.35 -11.92
CA GLN A 259 -34.40 -47.03 -12.50
C GLN A 259 -34.09 -48.03 -13.62
N LYS A 260 -32.90 -48.04 -14.25
CA LYS A 260 -32.58 -49.02 -15.31
C LYS A 260 -31.09 -49.35 -15.38
N ASP A 261 -30.83 -50.65 -15.27
CA ASP A 261 -29.59 -51.38 -15.56
C ASP A 261 -28.35 -51.23 -14.66
N LYS A 262 -28.18 -52.27 -13.84
CA LYS A 262 -26.92 -52.63 -13.17
C LYS A 262 -25.99 -53.32 -14.17
N GLY A 263 -25.01 -52.60 -14.73
CA GLY A 263 -23.95 -53.26 -15.50
C GLY A 263 -22.81 -52.35 -15.93
N LYS A 264 -21.66 -52.46 -15.23
CA LYS A 264 -20.29 -52.04 -15.62
C LYS A 264 -19.97 -50.53 -15.61
N LEU A 265 -19.50 -50.01 -14.47
CA LEU A 265 -18.74 -48.76 -14.41
C LEU A 265 -17.58 -48.88 -13.39
N ARG A 266 -16.39 -49.28 -13.85
CA ARG A 266 -15.22 -49.48 -12.95
C ARG A 266 -13.86 -48.95 -13.46
N ILE A 267 -13.78 -48.11 -14.51
CA ILE A 267 -12.45 -47.77 -15.10
C ILE A 267 -12.05 -46.28 -15.04
N LEU A 268 -12.89 -45.33 -14.62
CA LEU A 268 -12.58 -43.89 -14.81
C LEU A 268 -12.03 -43.10 -13.59
N LEU A 269 -11.71 -43.73 -12.45
CA LEU A 269 -11.36 -43.00 -11.20
C LEU A 269 -9.86 -42.88 -10.89
N ILE A 270 -8.98 -43.55 -11.65
CA ILE A 270 -7.55 -43.65 -11.33
C ILE A 270 -6.74 -42.34 -11.53
N PRO A 271 -6.96 -41.48 -12.55
CA PRO A 271 -6.11 -40.30 -12.74
C PRO A 271 -6.36 -39.18 -11.71
N ILE A 272 -7.53 -39.16 -11.06
CA ILE A 272 -7.94 -38.08 -10.13
C ILE A 272 -7.20 -38.17 -8.78
N ILE A 273 -6.87 -39.38 -8.34
CA ILE A 273 -6.22 -39.61 -7.03
C ILE A 273 -4.75 -39.12 -7.06
N GLY A 274 -4.08 -39.19 -8.21
CA GLY A 274 -2.69 -38.75 -8.36
C GLY A 274 -2.50 -37.23 -8.20
N VAL A 275 -3.44 -36.43 -8.71
CA VAL A 275 -3.35 -34.96 -8.68
C VAL A 275 -3.61 -34.40 -7.26
N LEU A 276 -4.53 -35.03 -6.50
CA LEU A 276 -4.88 -34.57 -5.15
C LEU A 276 -3.76 -34.80 -4.12
N ALA A 277 -2.95 -35.85 -4.27
CA ALA A 277 -1.86 -36.16 -3.35
C ALA A 277 -0.70 -35.13 -3.41
N ILE A 278 -0.45 -34.55 -4.59
CA ILE A 278 0.59 -33.52 -4.80
C ILE A 278 0.17 -32.18 -4.19
N ILE A 279 -1.12 -31.84 -4.25
CA ILE A 279 -1.64 -30.59 -3.68
C ILE A 279 -1.61 -30.63 -2.14
N PHE A 280 -1.90 -31.79 -1.54
CA PHE A 280 -1.98 -31.93 -0.08
C PHE A 280 -0.62 -31.78 0.62
N THR A 281 0.48 -32.17 -0.02
CA THR A 281 1.84 -32.05 0.53
C THR A 281 2.35 -30.61 0.58
N LEU A 282 1.88 -29.72 -0.30
CA LEU A 282 2.29 -28.31 -0.34
C LEU A 282 1.59 -27.43 0.72
N VAL A 283 0.40 -27.82 1.19
CA VAL A 283 -0.41 -27.00 2.12
C VAL A 283 0.06 -27.15 3.58
N ILE A 284 0.59 -28.31 3.97
CA ILE A 284 0.99 -28.60 5.36
C ILE A 284 2.23 -27.79 5.80
N ILE A 285 3.04 -27.30 4.87
CA ILE A 285 4.29 -26.59 5.18
C ILE A 285 4.04 -25.14 5.66
N ASN A 286 2.84 -24.57 5.48
CA ASN A 286 2.60 -23.13 5.62
C ASN A 286 1.80 -22.68 6.86
N GLN A 287 1.51 -23.54 7.84
CA GLN A 287 0.66 -23.17 8.98
C GLN A 287 1.24 -23.54 10.35
N GLN A 288 2.32 -22.91 10.79
CA GLN A 288 2.64 -22.84 12.23
C GLN A 288 3.30 -21.50 12.59
N GLY A 289 2.59 -20.69 13.39
CA GLY A 289 3.21 -19.62 14.18
C GLY A 289 2.37 -18.35 14.32
N SER A 290 1.65 -18.20 15.45
CA SER A 290 1.73 -17.02 16.34
C SER A 290 0.77 -17.11 17.54
N ILE A 291 1.29 -16.72 18.70
CA ILE A 291 0.62 -16.54 20.01
C ILE A 291 0.80 -15.05 20.40
N GLY A 292 -0.21 -14.44 21.04
CA GLY A 292 -0.40 -12.97 21.17
C GLY A 292 0.04 -12.31 22.49
N ILE A 293 -0.52 -11.10 22.77
CA ILE A 293 -0.91 -10.50 24.07
C ILE A 293 -0.85 -8.93 24.11
N LEU A 294 -2.01 -8.34 24.52
CA LEU A 294 -2.38 -7.13 25.33
C LEU A 294 -2.09 -5.63 24.98
N GLU A 295 -3.21 -4.93 24.77
CA GLU A 295 -3.77 -3.61 25.20
C GLU A 295 -2.91 -2.44 25.74
N ASN A 296 -3.12 -1.23 25.15
CA ASN A 296 -3.82 -0.11 25.82
C ASN A 296 -4.13 1.09 24.88
N ASP A 297 -5.22 1.81 25.19
CA ASP A 297 -5.88 2.86 24.38
C ASP A 297 -5.24 4.26 24.44
N ASN A 298 -5.37 5.03 23.33
CA ASN A 298 -5.73 6.47 23.33
C ASN A 298 -5.93 7.07 21.91
N LYS A 299 -6.85 8.05 21.80
CA LYS A 299 -7.48 8.59 20.58
C LYS A 299 -7.04 10.04 20.29
N ILE A 300 -6.67 10.40 19.05
CA ILE A 300 -6.42 11.79 18.60
C ILE A 300 -6.94 12.01 17.15
N SER A 301 -7.52 13.19 16.90
CA SER A 301 -8.18 13.65 15.65
C SER A 301 -7.24 14.32 14.63
N SER A 302 -7.63 14.35 13.34
CA SER A 302 -6.91 15.00 12.23
C SER A 302 -7.82 15.86 11.34
N ASN A 303 -7.31 17.03 10.92
CA ASN A 303 -7.93 18.01 10.00
C ASN A 303 -7.75 17.60 8.51
N SER A 304 -8.67 18.01 7.62
CA SER A 304 -8.63 17.80 6.16
C SER A 304 -8.61 19.11 5.36
N ASP A 305 -7.88 19.13 4.24
CA ASP A 305 -7.79 20.25 3.29
C ASP A 305 -9.03 20.30 2.36
N VAL A 306 -9.48 21.52 2.04
CA VAL A 306 -10.67 21.85 1.22
C VAL A 306 -10.23 22.24 -0.20
N LEU A 307 -10.96 21.80 -1.24
CA LEU A 307 -10.71 22.13 -2.65
C LEU A 307 -11.69 23.21 -3.11
N ASP A 308 -11.16 24.29 -3.70
CA ASP A 308 -11.94 25.51 -4.04
C ASP A 308 -12.59 25.49 -5.45
N SER A 309 -12.33 24.51 -6.32
CA SER A 309 -12.95 24.45 -7.67
C SER A 309 -12.95 23.05 -8.33
N PHE A 310 -13.80 22.84 -9.33
CA PHE A 310 -13.89 21.55 -10.07
C PHE A 310 -12.83 21.37 -11.15
N SER A 311 -12.06 22.41 -11.50
CA SER A 311 -10.96 22.27 -12.44
C SER A 311 -9.90 21.34 -11.84
N ASN A 312 -9.72 20.15 -12.43
CA ASN A 312 -8.81 19.03 -12.08
C ASN A 312 -9.46 17.77 -11.51
N LEU A 313 -10.79 17.64 -11.49
CA LEU A 313 -11.42 16.40 -11.00
C LEU A 313 -11.09 15.16 -11.87
N ASP A 314 -10.92 15.31 -13.18
CA ASP A 314 -10.57 14.20 -14.09
C ASP A 314 -9.17 13.59 -13.80
N SER A 315 -8.25 14.39 -13.30
CA SER A 315 -6.92 13.93 -12.88
C SER A 315 -6.91 13.26 -11.50
N ASN A 316 -8.00 13.40 -10.74
CA ASN A 316 -8.10 13.07 -9.32
C ASN A 316 -9.04 11.88 -9.07
N VAL A 317 -9.21 11.00 -10.05
CA VAL A 317 -9.99 9.76 -9.86
C VAL A 317 -9.39 8.95 -8.70
N ASP A 318 -10.25 8.48 -7.80
CA ASP A 318 -9.97 7.81 -6.53
C ASP A 318 -9.51 8.72 -5.37
N GLU A 319 -9.45 10.04 -5.55
CA GLU A 319 -9.14 10.98 -4.44
C GLU A 319 -10.37 11.30 -3.59
N TYR A 320 -10.14 11.49 -2.28
CA TYR A 320 -11.14 12.08 -1.39
C TYR A 320 -11.10 13.60 -1.49
N VAL A 321 -12.24 14.22 -1.76
CA VAL A 321 -12.35 15.67 -1.93
C VAL A 321 -13.41 16.26 -1.01
N THR A 322 -13.24 17.54 -0.70
CA THR A 322 -14.23 18.40 -0.05
C THR A 322 -14.54 19.52 -1.04
N LEU A 323 -15.82 19.65 -1.44
CA LEU A 323 -16.28 20.51 -2.52
C LEU A 323 -17.47 21.36 -2.05
N GLU A 324 -17.36 22.68 -2.12
CA GLU A 324 -18.52 23.56 -2.01
C GLU A 324 -19.23 23.65 -3.35
N ALA A 325 -20.52 23.31 -3.40
CA ALA A 325 -21.26 23.27 -4.65
C ALA A 325 -22.76 23.55 -4.46
N LYS A 326 -23.41 23.96 -5.55
CA LYS A 326 -24.86 24.10 -5.65
C LYS A 326 -25.50 22.84 -6.21
N VAL A 327 -26.61 22.40 -5.63
CA VAL A 327 -27.42 21.28 -6.14
C VAL A 327 -28.26 21.76 -7.32
N ASN A 328 -27.87 21.43 -8.54
CA ASN A 328 -28.63 21.79 -9.73
C ASN A 328 -29.78 20.83 -10.02
N ARG A 329 -29.59 19.53 -9.75
CA ARG A 329 -30.62 18.49 -9.93
C ARG A 329 -30.57 17.48 -8.79
N PHE A 330 -31.73 16.96 -8.41
CA PHE A 330 -31.87 15.92 -7.39
C PHE A 330 -32.87 14.84 -7.83
N TYR A 331 -32.44 13.58 -7.77
CA TYR A 331 -33.27 12.42 -8.08
C TYR A 331 -33.12 11.34 -7.01
N PHE A 332 -34.25 10.80 -6.52
CA PHE A 332 -34.27 9.71 -5.55
C PHE A 332 -34.82 8.43 -6.17
N ASP A 333 -33.97 7.40 -6.26
CA ASP A 333 -34.43 6.06 -6.62
C ASP A 333 -34.98 5.35 -5.38
N SER A 334 -36.31 5.31 -5.27
CA SER A 334 -37.01 4.68 -4.15
C SER A 334 -36.76 3.17 -4.04
N LYS A 335 -36.35 2.49 -5.12
CA LYS A 335 -36.07 1.04 -5.10
C LYS A 335 -34.74 0.75 -4.41
N SER A 336 -33.66 1.41 -4.83
CA SER A 336 -32.34 1.22 -4.23
C SER A 336 -32.12 2.05 -2.97
N GLY A 337 -32.90 3.11 -2.78
CA GLY A 337 -32.68 4.13 -1.74
C GLY A 337 -31.50 5.07 -2.05
N THR A 338 -30.98 5.02 -3.26
CA THR A 338 -29.85 5.86 -3.72
C THR A 338 -30.36 7.20 -4.21
N LYS A 339 -29.65 8.27 -3.88
CA LYS A 339 -29.91 9.63 -4.39
C LYS A 339 -28.83 9.97 -5.42
N PHE A 340 -29.25 10.62 -6.49
CA PHE A 340 -28.40 11.10 -7.57
C PHE A 340 -28.54 12.61 -7.64
N LEU A 341 -27.43 13.30 -7.78
CA LEU A 341 -27.36 14.75 -7.82
C LEU A 341 -26.53 15.19 -9.02
N THR A 342 -26.82 16.40 -9.51
CA THR A 342 -25.89 17.15 -10.34
C THR A 342 -25.46 18.36 -9.53
N LEU A 343 -24.16 18.45 -9.24
CA LEU A 343 -23.56 19.53 -8.45
C LEU A 343 -22.87 20.52 -9.38
N SER A 344 -22.90 21.81 -9.05
CA SER A 344 -22.23 22.85 -9.84
C SER A 344 -21.48 23.83 -8.95
N ASP A 345 -20.27 24.21 -9.37
CA ASP A 345 -19.51 25.32 -8.80
C ASP A 345 -19.81 26.67 -9.50
N GLY A 346 -20.77 26.68 -10.43
CA GLY A 346 -21.14 27.83 -11.26
C GLY A 346 -20.47 27.87 -12.63
N GLU A 347 -19.37 27.14 -12.82
CA GLU A 347 -18.67 27.03 -14.12
C GLU A 347 -18.83 25.63 -14.73
N GLN A 348 -18.76 24.60 -13.89
CA GLN A 348 -18.79 23.20 -14.28
C GLN A 348 -19.89 22.45 -13.51
N GLU A 349 -20.21 21.25 -14.00
CA GLU A 349 -21.13 20.33 -13.34
C GLU A 349 -20.46 18.96 -13.15
N ILE A 350 -20.78 18.29 -12.04
CA ILE A 350 -20.39 16.90 -11.79
C ILE A 350 -21.58 16.08 -11.32
N GLU A 351 -21.67 14.83 -11.77
CA GLU A 351 -22.63 13.87 -11.25
C GLU A 351 -22.21 13.45 -9.83
N ALA A 352 -23.17 13.24 -8.94
CA ALA A 352 -22.88 12.77 -7.60
C ALA A 352 -23.90 11.74 -7.12
N VAL A 353 -23.45 10.84 -6.25
CA VAL A 353 -24.26 9.73 -5.76
C VAL A 353 -24.17 9.63 -4.24
N ILE A 354 -25.33 9.49 -3.59
CA ILE A 354 -25.46 9.22 -2.15
C ILE A 354 -26.15 7.86 -2.00
N PHE A 355 -25.40 6.86 -1.53
CA PHE A 355 -25.96 5.53 -1.31
C PHE A 355 -26.91 5.49 -0.11
N LYS A 356 -27.85 4.54 -0.12
CA LYS A 356 -28.92 4.39 0.88
C LYS A 356 -28.46 4.44 2.34
N HIS A 357 -27.25 3.98 2.64
CA HIS A 357 -26.71 3.88 3.99
C HIS A 357 -25.97 5.15 4.45
N THR A 358 -25.71 6.09 3.55
CA THR A 358 -25.07 7.36 3.87
C THR A 358 -26.09 8.31 4.50
N LYS A 359 -25.86 8.68 5.76
CA LYS A 359 -26.71 9.64 6.48
C LYS A 359 -26.30 11.04 6.06
N VAL A 360 -27.25 11.77 5.49
CA VAL A 360 -27.07 13.15 5.02
C VAL A 360 -28.22 14.03 5.51
N PRO A 361 -28.03 15.34 5.66
CA PRO A 361 -29.13 16.28 5.89
C PRO A 361 -30.16 16.21 4.76
N PHE A 362 -31.30 16.86 4.96
CA PHE A 362 -32.26 17.11 3.88
C PHE A 362 -31.64 18.08 2.87
N ILE A 363 -31.85 17.79 1.57
CA ILE A 363 -31.22 18.47 0.44
C ILE A 363 -32.33 18.83 -0.55
N GLU A 364 -32.35 20.07 -1.03
CA GLU A 364 -33.24 20.56 -2.09
C GLU A 364 -32.43 21.05 -3.31
N GLU A 365 -33.07 21.05 -4.48
CA GLU A 365 -32.50 21.71 -5.66
C GLU A 365 -32.38 23.22 -5.39
N GLY A 366 -31.20 23.77 -5.63
CA GLY A 366 -30.85 25.16 -5.33
C GLY A 366 -29.98 25.34 -4.09
N ASP A 367 -29.91 24.35 -3.19
CA ASP A 367 -29.07 24.41 -1.99
C ASP A 367 -27.59 24.53 -2.36
N SER A 368 -26.85 25.37 -1.64
CA SER A 368 -25.38 25.44 -1.69
C SER A 368 -24.82 24.84 -0.41
N LEU A 369 -24.03 23.78 -0.53
CA LEU A 369 -23.58 22.93 0.58
C LEU A 369 -22.12 22.51 0.37
N VAL A 370 -21.48 22.04 1.43
CA VAL A 370 -20.14 21.44 1.36
C VAL A 370 -20.28 19.91 1.30
N PHE A 371 -19.86 19.33 0.20
CA PHE A 371 -19.91 17.89 -0.07
C PHE A 371 -18.54 17.28 0.15
N GLU A 372 -18.51 16.16 0.87
CA GLU A 372 -17.29 15.38 1.04
C GLU A 372 -17.48 13.96 0.53
N GLY A 373 -16.53 13.48 -0.28
CA GLY A 373 -16.69 12.21 -0.96
C GLY A 373 -15.47 11.79 -1.75
N PHE A 374 -15.61 10.71 -2.51
CA PHE A 374 -14.57 10.22 -3.42
C PHE A 374 -14.95 10.49 -4.86
N ILE A 375 -14.00 10.98 -5.67
CA ILE A 375 -14.17 10.99 -7.11
C ILE A 375 -13.96 9.58 -7.63
N GLN A 376 -14.90 9.06 -8.41
CA GLN A 376 -14.84 7.73 -9.01
C GLN A 376 -15.35 7.79 -10.44
N ASN A 377 -15.01 6.80 -11.26
CA ASN A 377 -15.64 6.69 -12.58
C ASN A 377 -17.12 6.32 -12.44
N THR A 378 -17.97 6.89 -13.29
CA THR A 378 -19.37 6.49 -13.41
C THR A 378 -19.48 5.00 -13.73
N ARG A 379 -20.61 4.38 -13.38
CA ARG A 379 -20.79 2.93 -13.56
C ARG A 379 -20.70 2.47 -15.03
N ASP A 380 -21.01 3.36 -15.97
CA ASP A 380 -20.88 3.11 -17.41
C ASP A 380 -19.49 3.44 -17.98
N GLY A 381 -18.59 3.99 -17.15
CA GLY A 381 -17.22 4.33 -17.51
C GLY A 381 -17.07 5.53 -18.44
N LYS A 382 -18.12 6.35 -18.60
CA LYS A 382 -18.14 7.49 -19.54
C LYS A 382 -17.82 8.84 -18.91
N GLY A 383 -17.71 8.90 -17.59
CA GLY A 383 -17.37 10.13 -16.89
C GLY A 383 -16.92 9.84 -15.47
N ILE A 384 -16.82 10.90 -14.68
CA ILE A 384 -16.54 10.84 -13.26
C ILE A 384 -17.78 11.28 -12.47
N GLU A 385 -17.95 10.72 -11.28
CA GLU A 385 -18.97 11.09 -10.32
C GLU A 385 -18.34 11.25 -8.93
N LEU A 386 -18.93 12.11 -8.10
CA LEU A 386 -18.63 12.22 -6.69
C LEU A 386 -19.49 11.22 -5.90
N ARG A 387 -18.88 10.21 -5.29
CA ARG A 387 -19.54 9.40 -4.25
C ARG A 387 -19.52 10.15 -2.93
N ILE A 388 -20.65 10.75 -2.57
CA ILE A 388 -20.81 11.56 -1.36
C ILE A 388 -20.88 10.66 -0.11
N GLU A 389 -20.08 11.02 0.89
CA GLU A 389 -19.98 10.36 2.19
C GLU A 389 -20.47 11.28 3.33
N ARG A 390 -20.29 12.60 3.20
CA ARG A 390 -20.78 13.60 4.16
C ARG A 390 -21.22 14.87 3.43
N ILE A 391 -22.17 15.58 4.04
CA ILE A 391 -22.60 16.90 3.60
C ILE A 391 -22.71 17.79 4.82
N ASP A 392 -22.05 18.93 4.76
CA ASP A 392 -22.06 19.98 5.77
C ASP A 392 -22.80 21.22 5.20
N LYS A 393 -23.48 21.96 6.08
CA LYS A 393 -24.29 23.14 5.75
C LYS A 393 -23.53 24.44 5.92
#